data_AF-A0A7S4M557-F1
#
_entry.id   AF-A0A7S4M557-F1
#
_cell.length_a   1.000
_cell.length_b   1.000
_cell.length_c   1.000
_cell.angle_alpha   90.00
_cell.angle_beta   90.00
_cell.angle_gamma   90.00
#
_symmetry.space_group_name_H-M   'P 1'
#
loop_
_entity.id
_entity.type
_entity.pdbx_description
1 polymer ?
#
loop_
_entity_poly.entity_id
_entity_poly.type
_entity_poly.pdbx_seq_one_letter_code
_entity_poly.pdbx_strand_id
1 'polypeptide(L)'
;TDVNYNPRAVVNYGCAGSRRRLDGVALSGCLDPVASNYASAATINDGACTYAITGCSDSTAINFLSAANVHESALCEFPVQGCTAQTALNFDSRASVLDGSCAFL
;
A
#
# COMPACT_ATOMS: atom_id res chain seq x y z
N THR A 1 10.38 34.01 -45.20
CA THR A 1 9.06 33.95 -44.53
C THR A 1 8.64 32.50 -44.54
N ASP A 2 8.73 31.84 -43.39
CA ASP A 2 8.34 30.44 -43.28
C ASP A 2 6.82 30.35 -43.32
N VAL A 3 6.27 29.56 -44.24
CA VAL A 3 4.84 29.53 -44.60
C VAL A 3 3.96 28.86 -43.55
N ASN A 4 4.56 28.41 -42.43
CA ASN A 4 3.88 27.69 -41.37
C ASN A 4 3.92 28.41 -40.00
N TYR A 5 4.16 29.72 -39.98
CA TYR A 5 4.09 30.50 -38.76
C TYR A 5 2.64 30.88 -38.42
N ASN A 6 2.07 30.23 -37.39
CA ASN A 6 0.81 30.63 -36.78
C ASN A 6 1.07 31.24 -35.39
N PRO A 7 0.86 32.56 -35.20
CA PRO A 7 1.15 33.26 -33.95
C PRO A 7 0.20 32.91 -32.79
N ARG A 8 -0.72 31.94 -32.96
CA ARG A 8 -1.66 31.47 -31.93
C ARG A 8 -1.43 30.02 -31.50
N ALA A 9 -0.32 29.40 -31.88
CA ALA A 9 0.00 28.03 -31.48
C ALA A 9 0.49 27.98 -30.02
N VAL A 10 -0.11 27.11 -29.19
CA VAL A 10 0.16 26.98 -27.73
C VAL A 10 0.96 25.73 -27.34
N VAL A 11 1.38 24.89 -28.30
CA VAL A 11 2.13 23.66 -27.99
C VAL A 11 3.32 23.47 -28.93
N ASN A 12 4.50 23.29 -28.31
CA ASN A 12 5.81 23.12 -28.95
C ASN A 12 6.20 21.64 -28.89
N TYR A 13 6.10 20.93 -30.01
CA TYR A 13 6.53 19.53 -30.10
C TYR A 13 7.95 19.45 -30.67
N GLY A 14 8.93 19.21 -29.79
CA GLY A 14 10.30 18.88 -30.15
C GLY A 14 10.37 17.52 -30.88
N CYS A 15 11.16 17.49 -31.95
CA CYS A 15 11.32 16.34 -32.84
C CYS A 15 12.14 15.19 -32.22
N ALA A 16 11.61 13.96 -32.25
CA ALA A 16 12.41 12.74 -32.33
C ALA A 16 11.66 11.72 -33.20
N GLY A 17 12.27 11.29 -34.31
CA GLY A 17 11.57 10.69 -35.44
C GLY A 17 11.04 9.27 -35.23
N SER A 18 9.83 9.00 -35.72
CA SER A 18 9.44 7.87 -36.61
C SER A 18 7.92 7.65 -36.63
N ARG A 19 7.31 8.02 -37.77
CA ARG A 19 6.05 7.56 -38.41
C ARG A 19 4.87 7.06 -37.53
N ARG A 20 3.79 7.86 -37.59
CA ARG A 20 2.32 7.63 -37.52
C ARG A 20 1.56 8.06 -36.24
N ARG A 21 0.47 8.77 -36.55
CA ARG A 21 -0.65 9.34 -35.78
C ARG A 21 -0.36 10.59 -34.94
N LEU A 22 -1.03 11.68 -35.36
CA LEU A 22 -1.49 12.73 -34.46
C LEU A 22 -2.29 12.04 -33.36
N ASP A 23 -1.98 12.21 -32.09
CA ASP A 23 -2.88 12.01 -30.93
C ASP A 23 -2.10 12.49 -29.68
N GLY A 24 -2.79 13.11 -28.72
CA GLY A 24 -2.19 13.83 -27.59
C GLY A 24 -1.18 13.03 -26.75
N VAL A 25 -0.33 13.74 -26.01
CA VAL A 25 0.67 13.17 -25.09
C VAL A 25 0.11 11.95 -24.37
N ALA A 26 0.64 10.77 -24.68
CA ALA A 26 0.32 9.55 -23.96
C ALA A 26 0.94 9.66 -22.57
N LEU A 27 0.10 9.87 -21.56
CA LEU A 27 0.50 9.94 -20.17
C LEU A 27 0.31 8.55 -19.56
N SER A 28 1.42 7.90 -19.20
CA SER A 28 1.39 6.61 -18.52
C SER A 28 1.18 6.80 -17.01
N GLY A 29 0.31 5.98 -16.43
CA GLY A 29 0.04 5.98 -14.98
C GLY A 29 -1.07 4.99 -14.63
N CYS A 30 -1.36 4.82 -13.33
CA CYS A 30 -2.45 3.96 -12.90
C CYS A 30 -3.82 4.56 -13.27
N LEU A 31 -4.65 3.77 -13.97
CA LEU A 31 -6.01 4.18 -14.37
C LEU A 31 -7.11 3.69 -13.41
N ASP A 32 -6.76 2.94 -12.37
CA ASP A 32 -7.73 2.45 -11.39
C ASP A 32 -7.99 3.52 -10.31
N PRO A 33 -9.22 4.05 -10.18
CA PRO A 33 -9.56 5.07 -9.20
C PRO A 33 -9.52 4.59 -7.74
N VAL A 34 -9.45 3.28 -7.49
CA VAL A 34 -9.32 2.69 -6.16
C VAL A 34 -7.85 2.61 -5.73
N ALA A 35 -6.90 2.72 -6.66
CA ALA A 35 -5.48 2.70 -6.36
C ALA A 35 -5.02 4.01 -5.70
N SER A 36 -4.09 3.90 -4.75
CA SER A 36 -3.49 5.03 -4.03
C SER A 36 -2.67 5.96 -4.94
N ASN A 37 -2.21 5.46 -6.09
CA ASN A 37 -1.46 6.21 -7.09
C ASN A 37 -2.26 6.45 -8.38
N TYR A 38 -3.60 6.48 -8.29
CA TYR A 38 -4.46 6.83 -9.42
C TYR A 38 -4.04 8.16 -10.09
N ALA A 39 -3.83 8.12 -11.40
CA ALA A 39 -3.45 9.27 -12.20
C ALA A 39 -4.59 9.63 -13.16
N SER A 40 -5.42 10.60 -12.78
CA SER A 40 -6.59 11.01 -13.58
C SER A 40 -6.26 11.57 -14.96
N ALA A 41 -5.04 12.07 -15.16
CA ALA A 41 -4.55 12.56 -16.45
C ALA A 41 -3.91 11.46 -17.32
N ALA A 42 -3.68 10.25 -16.78
CA ALA A 42 -3.12 9.16 -17.55
C ALA A 42 -4.13 8.68 -18.60
N THR A 43 -3.59 8.32 -19.77
CA THR A 43 -4.35 7.79 -20.91
C THR A 43 -3.93 6.36 -21.25
N ILE A 44 -2.83 5.88 -20.67
CA ILE A 44 -2.32 4.51 -20.80
C ILE A 44 -2.06 3.95 -19.40
N ASN A 45 -2.62 2.78 -19.09
CA ASN A 45 -2.32 2.07 -17.86
C ASN A 45 -0.90 1.51 -17.92
N ASP A 46 -0.06 1.90 -16.96
CA ASP A 46 1.31 1.38 -16.83
C ASP A 46 1.39 0.04 -16.08
N GLY A 47 0.27 -0.42 -15.51
CA GLY A 47 0.20 -1.66 -14.73
C GLY A 47 0.82 -1.54 -13.33
N ALA A 48 1.23 -0.35 -12.91
CA ALA A 48 1.93 -0.10 -11.64
C ALA A 48 1.01 0.45 -10.54
N CYS A 49 -0.28 0.11 -10.57
CA CYS A 49 -1.24 0.53 -9.55
C CYS A 49 -0.86 -0.01 -8.16
N THR A 50 -0.87 0.87 -7.15
CA THR A 50 -0.62 0.53 -5.76
C THR A 50 -1.93 0.57 -4.97
N TYR A 51 -2.20 -0.47 -4.21
CA TYR A 51 -3.43 -0.58 -3.41
C TYR A 51 -3.10 -0.60 -1.93
N ALA A 52 -3.95 0.03 -1.12
CA ALA A 52 -3.84 -0.05 0.33
C ALA A 52 -4.12 -1.49 0.80
N ILE A 53 -3.17 -2.05 1.54
CA ILE A 53 -3.30 -3.30 2.30
C ILE A 53 -3.22 -2.89 3.76
N THR A 54 -4.39 -2.84 4.40
CA THR A 54 -4.54 -2.45 5.79
C THR A 54 -4.29 -3.65 6.69
N GLY A 55 -3.47 -3.49 7.72
CA GLY A 55 -3.20 -4.53 8.71
C GLY A 55 -2.22 -4.09 9.78
N CYS A 56 -1.83 -5.04 10.64
CA CYS A 56 -0.78 -4.79 11.62
C CYS A 56 0.60 -4.99 10.99
N SER A 57 1.36 -3.92 10.81
CA SER A 57 2.75 -4.00 10.33
C SER A 57 3.80 -4.05 11.46
N ASP A 58 3.37 -4.23 12.71
CA ASP A 58 4.28 -4.41 13.85
C ASP A 58 4.75 -5.86 13.92
N SER A 59 6.06 -6.10 13.81
CA SER A 59 6.64 -7.44 13.82
C SER A 59 6.57 -8.15 15.17
N THR A 60 6.21 -7.43 16.24
CA THR A 60 6.00 -7.99 17.58
C THR A 60 4.56 -8.46 17.82
N ALA A 61 3.63 -8.12 16.93
CA ALA A 61 2.25 -8.60 16.99
C ALA A 61 2.14 -10.05 16.50
N ILE A 62 1.22 -10.82 17.10
CA ILE A 62 0.92 -12.21 16.73
C ILE A 62 0.35 -12.27 15.31
N ASN A 63 -0.36 -11.23 14.89
CA ASN A 63 -0.98 -11.11 13.58
C ASN A 63 -0.24 -10.15 12.65
N PHE A 64 1.09 -10.06 12.79
CA PHE A 64 1.93 -9.29 11.88
C PHE A 64 1.68 -9.67 10.40
N LEU A 65 1.37 -8.66 9.59
CA LEU A 65 1.14 -8.77 8.16
C LEU A 65 2.23 -7.99 7.41
N SER A 66 3.22 -8.71 6.89
CA SER A 66 4.35 -8.11 6.15
C SER A 66 3.94 -7.41 4.85
N ALA A 67 2.80 -7.77 4.28
CA ALA A 67 2.24 -7.14 3.09
C ALA A 67 1.47 -5.83 3.41
N ALA A 68 1.21 -5.52 4.69
CA ALA A 68 0.50 -4.31 5.05
C ALA A 68 1.35 -3.07 4.69
N ASN A 69 0.78 -2.19 3.87
CA ASN A 69 1.37 -0.89 3.54
C ASN A 69 0.62 0.27 4.21
N VAL A 70 -0.46 -0.03 4.94
CA VAL A 70 -1.16 0.87 5.86
C VAL A 70 -1.21 0.19 7.22
N HIS A 71 -0.49 0.76 8.19
CA HIS A 71 -0.44 0.26 9.57
C HIS A 71 -1.65 0.76 10.36
N GLU A 72 -2.42 -0.16 10.93
CA GLU A 72 -3.53 0.15 11.85
C GLU A 72 -3.30 -0.53 13.20
N SER A 73 -2.88 0.24 14.20
CA SER A 73 -2.51 -0.30 15.52
C SER A 73 -3.68 -0.98 16.25
N ALA A 74 -4.91 -0.57 15.97
CA ALA A 74 -6.11 -1.19 16.54
C ALA A 74 -6.36 -2.62 16.02
N LEU A 75 -5.75 -2.99 14.89
CA LEU A 75 -5.80 -4.35 14.36
C LEU A 75 -4.68 -5.22 14.93
N CYS A 76 -3.68 -4.68 15.62
CA CYS A 76 -2.58 -5.46 16.16
C CYS A 76 -3.01 -6.27 17.39
N GLU A 77 -2.73 -7.57 17.36
CA GLU A 77 -2.90 -8.46 18.50
C GLU A 77 -1.53 -8.75 19.13
N PHE A 78 -1.33 -8.31 20.37
CA PHE A 78 -0.06 -8.48 21.07
C PHE A 78 -0.11 -9.66 22.05
N PRO A 79 1.01 -10.36 22.25
CA PRO A 79 1.09 -11.40 23.25
C PRO A 79 0.89 -10.85 24.65
N VAL A 80 -0.03 -11.46 25.39
CA VAL A 80 -0.25 -11.17 26.81
C VAL A 80 0.51 -12.22 27.61
N GLN A 81 1.43 -11.76 28.45
CA GLN A 81 2.20 -12.61 29.33
C GLN A 81 1.39 -12.97 30.58
N GLY A 82 1.44 -14.24 30.96
CA GLY A 82 0.82 -14.74 32.20
C GLY A 82 0.83 -16.26 32.27
N CYS A 83 0.12 -16.81 33.25
CA CYS A 83 0.02 -18.26 33.37
C CYS A 83 -1.02 -18.84 32.41
N THR A 84 -0.59 -19.64 31.44
CA THR A 84 -1.46 -20.31 30.46
C THR A 84 -1.93 -21.70 30.90
N ALA A 85 -1.43 -22.21 32.04
CA ALA A 85 -1.77 -23.53 32.55
C ALA A 85 -3.12 -23.52 33.27
N GLN A 86 -4.13 -24.19 32.70
CA GLN A 86 -5.50 -24.24 33.25
C GLN A 86 -5.59 -24.86 34.66
N THR A 87 -4.60 -25.65 35.05
CA THR A 87 -4.52 -26.31 36.37
C THR A 87 -3.77 -25.46 37.41
N ALA A 88 -3.20 -24.32 37.02
CA ALA A 88 -2.54 -23.41 37.96
C ALA A 88 -3.56 -22.59 38.75
N LEU A 89 -3.20 -22.27 39.98
CA LEU A 89 -4.02 -21.44 40.88
C LEU A 89 -4.20 -20.00 40.35
N ASN A 90 -3.27 -19.53 39.52
CA ASN A 90 -3.23 -18.19 38.94
C ASN A 90 -3.32 -18.22 37.40
N PHE A 91 -4.03 -19.19 36.82
CA PHE A 91 -4.35 -19.22 35.39
C PHE A 91 -4.95 -17.88 34.91
N ASP A 92 -4.36 -17.27 33.88
CA ASP A 92 -4.90 -16.09 33.21
C ASP A 92 -5.43 -16.48 31.82
N SER A 93 -6.75 -16.49 31.68
CA SER A 93 -7.43 -16.79 30.41
C SER A 93 -7.10 -15.82 29.27
N ARG A 94 -6.53 -14.64 29.57
CA ARG A 94 -6.09 -13.67 28.56
C ARG A 94 -4.63 -13.86 28.18
N ALA A 95 -3.85 -14.62 28.94
CA ALA A 95 -2.47 -14.88 28.63
C ALA A 95 -2.37 -15.78 27.38
N SER A 96 -1.63 -15.31 26.39
CA SER A 96 -1.29 -16.06 25.18
C SER A 96 0.15 -16.57 25.21
N VAL A 97 0.97 -16.08 26.15
CA VAL A 97 2.37 -16.50 26.32
C VAL A 97 2.65 -16.83 27.79
N LEU A 98 3.18 -18.02 28.02
CA LEU A 98 3.60 -18.48 29.34
C LEU A 98 4.81 -17.66 29.82
N ASP A 99 4.67 -17.00 30.97
CA ASP A 99 5.71 -16.13 31.55
C ASP A 99 6.46 -16.76 32.75
N GLY A 100 6.12 -17.99 33.11
CA GLY A 100 6.71 -18.68 34.25
C GLY A 100 6.12 -18.27 35.61
N SER A 101 5.07 -17.45 35.64
CA SER A 101 4.41 -17.03 36.88
C SER A 101 3.48 -18.09 37.49
N CYS A 102 3.25 -19.23 36.82
CA CYS A 102 2.28 -20.23 37.26
C CYS A 102 2.59 -20.79 38.66
N ALA A 103 1.56 -20.82 39.50
CA ALA A 103 1.57 -21.37 40.85
C ALA A 103 0.72 -22.67 40.90
N PHE A 104 1.33 -23.75 41.39
CA PHE A 104 0.71 -25.06 41.55
C PHE A 104 0.77 -25.51 43.01
N LEU A 105 -0.09 -26.46 43.40
CA LEU A 105 -0.10 -27.11 44.71
C LEU A 105 0.90 -28.27 44.79
#